data_AF-A0A968H421-F1
#
_entry.id   AF-A0A968H421-F1
#
_cell.length_a   1.000
_cell.length_b   1.000
_cell.length_c   1.000
_cell.angle_alpha   90.00
_cell.angle_beta   90.00
_cell.angle_gamma   90.00
#
_symmetry.space_group_name_H-M   'P 1'
#
loop_
_entity.id
_entity.type
_entity.pdbx_description
1 polymer ?
#
loop_
_entity_poly.entity_id
_entity_poly.type
_entity_poly.pdbx_seq_one_letter_code
_entity_poly.pdbx_strand_id
1 'polypeptide(L)' 'MAATVEEMKELMLQIGMDKGLVAGLDPAVPLAGQGVDSVDCPAFAVALEGKYKVKISDSDSMQLRTINDFVAFVNR' A
#
# COMPACT_ATOMS: atom_id res chain seq x y z
N MET A 1 -13.56 -2.92 10.55
CA MET A 1 -12.30 -3.67 10.44
C MET A 1 -11.25 -2.62 10.13
N ALA A 2 -10.30 -2.38 11.03
CA ALA A 2 -9.36 -1.28 10.87
C ALA A 2 -8.11 -1.81 10.15
N ALA A 3 -7.81 -1.29 8.98
CA ALA A 3 -6.53 -1.51 8.33
C ALA A 3 -5.40 -1.00 9.23
N THR A 4 -4.30 -1.75 9.28
CA THR A 4 -3.08 -1.37 9.97
C THR A 4 -1.90 -1.36 9.02
N VAL A 5 -0.82 -0.68 9.41
CA VAL A 5 0.46 -0.69 8.67
C VAL A 5 0.97 -2.12 8.48
N GLU A 6 0.81 -2.98 9.49
CA GLU A 6 1.21 -4.38 9.41
C GLU A 6 0.42 -5.14 8.34
N GLU A 7 -0.91 -4.96 8.27
CA GLU A 7 -1.71 -5.61 7.21
C GLU A 7 -1.33 -5.12 5.81
N MET A 8 -0.95 -3.85 5.67
CA MET A 8 -0.44 -3.31 4.40
C MET A 8 0.89 -3.95 4.02
N LYS A 9 1.81 -4.09 4.98
CA LYS A 9 3.08 -4.79 4.78
C LYS A 9 2.85 -6.26 4.41
N GLU A 10 1.93 -6.96 5.07
CA GLU A 10 1.58 -8.33 4.71
C GLU A 10 1.03 -8.44 3.28
N LEU A 11 0.16 -7.51 2.87
CA LEU A 11 -0.34 -7.42 1.50
C LEU A 11 0.80 -7.24 0.49
N MET A 12 1.76 -6.36 0.78
CA MET A 12 2.96 -6.15 -0.04
C MET A 12 3.79 -7.44 -0.19
N LEU A 13 3.91 -8.24 0.86
CA LEU A 13 4.57 -9.55 0.79
C LEU A 13 3.77 -10.55 -0.05
N GLN A 14 2.44 -10.53 0.04
CA GLN A 14 1.57 -11.43 -0.73
C GLN A 14 1.64 -11.21 -2.23
N ILE A 15 1.84 -9.96 -2.67
CA ILE A 15 2.02 -9.64 -4.10
C ILE A 15 3.45 -9.92 -4.59
N GLY A 16 4.36 -10.36 -3.71
CA GLY A 16 5.71 -10.77 -4.07
C GLY A 16 6.79 -9.70 -3.91
N MET A 17 6.52 -8.59 -3.19
CA MET A 17 7.58 -7.63 -2.85
C MET A 17 8.63 -8.27 -1.94
N ASP A 18 9.86 -7.76 -2.02
CA ASP A 18 10.96 -8.22 -1.19
C ASP A 18 10.69 -8.01 0.30
N LYS A 19 10.98 -9.04 1.10
CA LYS A 19 10.78 -9.00 2.56
C LYS A 19 11.69 -7.98 3.25
N GLY A 20 12.92 -7.83 2.78
CA GLY A 20 13.86 -6.85 3.31
C GLY A 20 13.39 -5.42 3.06
N LEU A 21 12.93 -5.15 1.84
CA LEU A 21 12.31 -3.88 1.46
C LEU A 21 11.12 -3.57 2.36
N VAL A 22 10.12 -4.45 2.42
CA VAL A 22 8.87 -4.22 3.18
C VAL A 22 9.12 -4.05 4.68
N ALA A 23 10.07 -4.79 5.25
CA ALA A 23 10.46 -4.62 6.65
C ALA A 23 11.04 -3.22 6.91
N GLY A 24 11.84 -2.69 5.98
CA GLY A 24 12.48 -1.38 6.05
C GLY A 24 11.60 -0.19 5.68
N LEU A 25 10.40 -0.40 5.11
CA LEU A 25 9.50 0.70 4.72
C LEU A 25 9.03 1.50 5.93
N ASP A 26 9.23 2.82 5.86
CA ASP A 26 8.64 3.81 6.73
C ASP A 26 7.22 4.15 6.24
N PRO A 27 6.18 3.99 7.10
CA PRO A 27 4.80 4.21 6.71
C PRO A 27 4.43 5.67 6.46
N ALA A 28 5.23 6.63 6.92
CA ALA A 28 5.03 8.06 6.73
C ALA A 28 5.81 8.62 5.51
N VAL A 29 6.65 7.81 4.86
CA VAL A 29 7.47 8.22 3.73
C VAL A 29 6.86 7.70 2.41
N PRO A 30 6.95 8.45 1.29
CA PRO A 30 6.45 8.00 0.00
C PRO A 30 7.10 6.69 -0.46
N LEU A 31 6.30 5.71 -0.87
CA LEU A 31 6.75 4.38 -1.30
C LEU A 31 7.72 4.45 -2.49
N ALA A 32 7.43 5.33 -3.46
CA ALA A 32 8.29 5.55 -4.63
C ALA A 32 9.71 6.02 -4.27
N GLY A 33 9.89 6.69 -3.12
CA GLY A 33 11.20 7.12 -2.63
C GLY A 33 11.95 6.05 -1.85
N GLN A 34 11.32 4.91 -1.55
CA GLN A 34 11.85 3.87 -0.67
C GLN A 34 12.24 2.59 -1.42
N GLY A 35 12.13 2.58 -2.76
CA GLY A 35 12.48 1.43 -3.60
C GLY A 35 11.29 0.59 -4.06
N VAL A 36 10.05 1.06 -3.84
CA VAL A 36 8.86 0.46 -4.46
C VAL A 36 8.78 0.93 -5.91
N ASP A 37 8.75 -0.02 -6.86
CA ASP A 37 8.74 0.31 -8.28
C ASP A 37 7.33 0.72 -8.75
N SER A 38 7.30 1.36 -9.92
CA SER A 38 6.11 1.74 -10.67
C SER A 38 5.12 0.59 -10.92
N VAL A 39 5.56 -0.67 -10.91
CA VAL A 39 4.72 -1.87 -11.05
C VAL A 39 4.18 -2.39 -9.71
N ASP A 40 4.91 -2.15 -8.63
CA ASP A 40 4.57 -2.61 -7.29
C ASP A 40 3.39 -1.84 -6.71
N CYS A 41 3.35 -0.52 -6.94
CA CYS A 41 2.24 0.35 -6.53
C CYS A 41 0.87 -0.09 -7.08
N PRO A 42 0.67 -0.27 -8.40
CA PRO A 42 -0.61 -0.72 -8.93
C PRO A 42 -0.94 -2.16 -8.54
N ALA A 43 0.04 -3.07 -8.43
CA ALA A 43 -0.19 -4.43 -7.93
C ALA A 43 -0.72 -4.43 -6.49
N PHE A 44 -0.13 -3.58 -5.64
CA PHE A 44 -0.57 -3.38 -4.26
C PHE A 44 -1.97 -2.78 -4.18
N ALA A 45 -2.26 -1.75 -4.98
CA ALA A 45 -3.58 -1.13 -5.06
C ALA A 45 -4.67 -2.16 -5.40
N VAL A 46 -4.45 -3.00 -6.42
CA VAL A 46 -5.39 -4.05 -6.83
C VAL A 46 -5.60 -5.10 -5.72
N ALA A 47 -4.53 -5.51 -5.04
CA ALA A 47 -4.61 -6.45 -3.93
C ALA A 47 -5.41 -5.88 -2.74
N LEU A 48 -5.23 -4.59 -2.46
CA LEU A 48 -5.94 -3.85 -1.41
C LEU A 48 -7.43 -3.70 -1.75
N GLU A 49 -7.77 -3.32 -2.98
CA GLU A 49 -9.16 -3.30 -3.47
C GLU A 49 -9.84 -4.67 -3.31
N GLY A 50 -9.14 -5.75 -3.65
CA GLY A 50 -9.62 -7.12 -3.52
C GLY A 50 -9.89 -7.53 -2.07
N LYS A 51 -8.97 -7.19 -1.15
CA LYS A 51 -9.03 -7.53 0.28
C LYS A 51 -10.10 -6.74 1.03
N TYR A 52 -10.15 -5.41 0.83
CA TYR A 52 -11.05 -4.53 1.57
C TYR A 52 -12.36 -4.21 0.84
N LYS A 53 -12.55 -4.75 -0.38
CA LYS A 53 -13.71 -4.47 -1.24
C LYS A 53 -13.92 -2.98 -1.50
N VAL A 54 -12.82 -2.22 -1.51
CA VAL A 54 -12.80 -0.79 -1.86
C VAL A 54 -12.44 -0.61 -3.33
N LYS A 55 -12.68 0.58 -3.87
CA LYS A 55 -12.20 0.99 -5.19
C LYS A 55 -11.28 2.19 -5.05
N ILE A 56 -10.11 2.12 -5.65
CA ILE A 56 -9.16 3.24 -5.75
C ILE A 56 -9.42 3.92 -7.09
N SER A 57 -9.92 5.15 -7.06
CA SER A 57 -10.06 5.95 -8.28
C SER A 57 -8.72 6.58 -8.68
N ASP A 58 -8.63 7.08 -9.91
CA ASP A 58 -7.47 7.86 -10.37
C ASP A 58 -7.17 9.07 -9.46
N SER A 59 -8.20 9.69 -8.88
CA SER A 59 -8.01 10.80 -7.94
C SER A 59 -7.43 10.34 -6.61
N ASP A 60 -7.86 9.17 -6.12
CA ASP A 60 -7.33 8.59 -4.89
C ASP A 60 -5.88 8.13 -5.10
N SER A 61 -5.57 7.49 -6.24
CA SER A 61 -4.21 7.00 -6.54
C SER A 61 -3.15 8.11 -6.55
N MET A 62 -3.52 9.35 -6.90
CA MET A 62 -2.63 10.52 -6.83
C MET A 62 -2.31 10.96 -5.39
N GLN A 63 -3.22 10.67 -4.44
CA GLN A 63 -3.10 11.00 -3.01
C GLN A 63 -2.45 9.86 -2.22
N LEU A 64 -2.61 8.61 -2.65
CA LEU A 64 -2.08 7.42 -1.99
C LEU A 64 -0.57 7.24 -2.27
N ARG A 65 0.27 7.90 -1.46
CA ARG A 65 1.74 7.87 -1.64
C ARG A 65 2.47 7.11 -0.55
N THR A 66 1.93 7.09 0.65
CA THR A 66 2.51 6.48 1.84
C THR A 66 1.63 5.34 2.36
N ILE A 67 2.17 4.41 3.15
CA ILE A 67 1.37 3.34 3.77
C ILE A 67 0.27 3.95 4.65
N ASN A 68 0.56 5.04 5.35
CA ASN A 68 -0.42 5.75 6.16
C ASN A 68 -1.59 6.29 5.34
N ASP A 69 -1.36 6.77 4.11
CA ASP A 69 -2.45 7.21 3.23
C ASP A 69 -3.37 6.04 2.88
N PHE A 70 -2.81 4.87 2.55
CA PHE A 70 -3.60 3.66 2.29
C PHE A 70 -4.39 3.20 3.52
N VAL A 71 -3.76 3.21 4.69
CA VAL A 71 -4.43 2.89 5.96
C VAL A 71 -5.57 3.86 6.24
N ALA A 72 -5.34 5.17 6.09
CA ALA A 72 -6.34 6.20 6.28
C ALA A 72 -7.50 6.08 5.28
N PHE A 73 -7.20 5.74 4.02
CA PHE A 73 -8.19 5.53 2.98
C PHE A 73 -9.10 4.35 3.28
N VAL A 74 -8.54 3.22 3.74
CA VAL A 74 -9.33 2.03 4.09
C VAL A 74 -10.15 2.24 5.37
N ASN A 75 -9.63 3.04 6.31
CA ASN A 75 -10.30 3.33 7.57
C ASN A 75 -11.32 4.48 7.49
N ARG A 76 -11.50 5.07 6.31
CA ARG A 76 -12.50 6.11 6.05
C ARG A 76 -13.91 5.56 6.05
#